data_AF-A0AAV5KP47-F1
#
_entry.id   AF-A0AAV5KP47-F1
#
_cell.length_a   1.000
_cell.length_b   1.000
_cell.length_c   1.000
_cell.angle_alpha   90.00
_cell.angle_beta   90.00
_cell.angle_gamma   90.00
#
_symmetry.space_group_name_H-M   'P 1'
#
loop_
_entity.id
_entity.type
_entity.pdbx_description
1 polymer ?
#
loop_
_entity_poly.entity_id
_entity_poly.type
_entity_poly.pdbx_seq_one_letter_code
_entity_poly.pdbx_strand_id
1 'polypeptide(L)'
;MGRLGESVVFGISGGVLRDLGALMFLVTAWFIWYWRNMYVFRTEVITEGQLFEFIQAKSFLWLKNKEPGCVFSYTDWMLRPRECRDAIVQHRKNLKSAKKLQREAVWKSADQEG
;
A
#
# COMPACT_ATOMS: atom_id res chain seq x y z
N MET A 1 -38.09 3.03 57.78
CA MET A 1 -38.37 2.12 56.65
C MET A 1 -38.63 2.96 55.42
N GLY A 2 -37.98 2.65 54.29
CA GLY A 2 -38.14 3.36 53.01
C GLY A 2 -36.83 3.95 52.46
N ARG A 3 -35.93 3.08 51.99
CA ARG A 3 -34.66 3.40 51.32
C ARG A 3 -34.87 3.19 49.82
N LEU A 4 -34.89 4.24 49.00
CA LEU A 4 -34.88 4.15 47.53
C LEU A 4 -34.34 5.47 46.95
N GLY A 5 -33.35 5.40 46.05
CA GLY A 5 -33.02 6.54 45.20
C GLY A 5 -31.55 6.76 44.82
N GLU A 6 -30.63 5.82 45.06
CA GLU A 6 -29.34 5.82 44.35
C GLU A 6 -29.52 5.20 42.95
N SER A 7 -28.78 5.75 41.98
CA SER A 7 -28.39 5.13 40.70
C SER A 7 -29.20 5.48 39.44
N VAL A 8 -29.06 6.70 38.92
CA VAL A 8 -29.10 6.93 37.46
C VAL A 8 -28.08 8.00 37.07
N VAL A 9 -26.79 7.73 37.31
CA VAL A 9 -25.71 8.52 36.72
C VAL A 9 -24.63 7.54 36.31
N PHE A 10 -24.74 6.89 35.16
CA PHE A 10 -23.61 6.27 34.42
C PHE A 10 -24.20 5.52 33.22
N GLY A 11 -24.11 6.09 32.01
CA GLY A 11 -24.54 5.33 30.83
C GLY A 11 -24.58 6.04 29.48
N ILE A 12 -24.44 7.36 29.39
CA ILE A 12 -24.59 8.08 28.09
C ILE A 12 -23.28 8.72 27.60
N SER A 13 -22.27 8.90 28.47
CA SER A 13 -21.05 9.65 28.13
C SER A 13 -20.03 8.91 27.24
N GLY A 14 -20.04 7.57 27.21
CA GLY A 14 -19.05 6.79 26.46
C GLY A 14 -19.33 6.64 24.96
N GLY A 15 -20.61 6.63 24.55
CA GLY A 15 -21.01 6.47 23.15
C GLY A 15 -20.82 7.76 22.34
N VAL A 16 -21.35 8.87 22.87
CA VAL A 16 -21.30 10.19 22.22
C VAL A 16 -19.86 10.66 21.97
N LEU A 17 -18.93 10.37 22.87
CA LEU A 17 -17.52 10.74 22.71
C LEU A 17 -16.80 9.92 21.62
N ARG A 18 -17.15 8.64 21.45
CA ARG A 18 -16.64 7.78 20.36
C ARG A 18 -17.18 8.22 19.01
N ASP A 19 -18.46 8.59 18.96
CA ASP A 19 -19.11 9.04 17.72
C ASP A 19 -18.55 10.39 17.25
N LEU A 20 -18.27 11.31 18.17
CA LEU A 20 -17.60 12.57 17.86
C LEU A 20 -16.15 12.34 17.37
N GLY A 21 -15.42 11.41 17.98
CA GLY A 21 -14.07 11.05 17.51
C GLY A 21 -14.06 10.45 16.10
N ALA A 22 -15.02 9.58 15.79
CA ALA A 22 -15.18 9.01 14.45
C ALA A 22 -15.56 10.09 13.42
N LEU A 23 -16.44 11.02 13.79
CA LEU A 23 -16.85 12.13 12.93
C LEU A 23 -15.69 13.08 12.65
N MET A 24 -14.91 13.43 13.69
CA MET A 24 -13.69 14.23 13.53
C MET A 24 -12.66 13.53 12.64
N PHE A 25 -12.47 12.22 12.78
CA PHE A 25 -11.59 11.45 11.93
C PHE A 25 -12.06 11.45 10.46
N LEU A 26 -13.35 11.22 10.22
CA LEU A 26 -13.93 11.25 8.87
C LEU A 26 -13.81 12.63 8.22
N VAL A 27 -14.10 13.71 8.95
CA VAL A 27 -13.93 15.08 8.47
C VAL A 27 -12.47 15.36 8.15
N THR A 28 -11.54 14.94 9.02
CA THR A 28 -10.10 15.14 8.79
C THR A 28 -9.60 14.34 7.59
N ALA A 29 -9.99 13.08 7.47
CA ALA A 29 -9.66 12.22 6.34
C ALA A 29 -10.25 12.79 5.02
N TRP A 30 -11.48 13.29 5.06
CA TRP A 30 -12.13 13.96 3.95
C TRP A 30 -11.38 15.24 3.55
N PHE A 31 -11.00 16.08 4.51
CA PHE A 31 -10.22 17.29 4.24
C PHE A 31 -8.85 16.98 3.65
N ILE A 32 -8.14 15.96 4.16
CA ILE A 32 -6.85 15.52 3.62
C ILE A 32 -7.02 15.01 2.19
N TRP A 33 -8.06 14.19 1.95
CA TRP A 33 -8.38 13.72 0.60
C TRP A 33 -8.73 14.88 -0.32
N TYR A 34 -9.61 15.80 0.11
CA TYR A 34 -10.02 16.97 -0.65
C TYR A 34 -8.84 17.88 -0.96
N TRP A 35 -7.97 18.19 0.01
CA TRP A 35 -6.77 19.01 -0.21
C TRP A 35 -5.77 18.34 -1.14
N ARG A 36 -5.55 17.03 -1.00
CA ARG A 36 -4.67 16.29 -1.89
C ARG A 36 -5.21 16.27 -3.33
N ASN A 37 -6.51 16.06 -3.49
CA ASN A 37 -7.15 16.07 -4.80
C ASN A 37 -7.24 17.49 -5.37
N MET A 38 -7.55 18.52 -4.57
CA MET A 38 -7.47 19.91 -5.00
C MET A 38 -6.05 20.29 -5.42
N TYR A 39 -5.03 19.90 -4.66
CA TYR A 39 -3.64 20.20 -5.05
C TYR A 39 -3.21 19.46 -6.32
N VAL A 40 -3.77 18.27 -6.57
CA VAL A 40 -3.53 17.50 -7.80
C VAL A 40 -4.36 18.01 -8.98
N PHE A 41 -5.59 18.48 -8.77
CA PHE A 41 -6.56 18.79 -9.83
C PHE A 41 -6.85 20.27 -10.04
N ARG A 42 -6.43 21.16 -9.14
CA ARG A 42 -6.82 22.58 -9.16
C ARG A 42 -5.72 23.53 -9.62
N THR A 43 -4.47 23.09 -9.68
CA THR A 43 -3.37 23.92 -10.19
C THR A 43 -3.26 23.89 -11.71
N GLU A 44 -3.71 22.82 -12.37
CA GLU A 44 -3.85 22.72 -13.82
C GLU A 44 -4.92 21.66 -14.10
N VAL A 45 -5.75 21.87 -15.12
CA VAL A 45 -6.64 20.81 -15.63
C VAL A 45 -5.73 19.73 -16.20
N ILE A 46 -5.33 18.77 -15.37
CA ILE A 46 -4.52 17.63 -15.80
C ILE A 46 -5.36 16.90 -16.82
N THR A 47 -4.97 17.00 -18.09
CA THR A 47 -5.63 16.28 -19.17
C THR A 47 -5.49 14.79 -18.90
N GLU A 48 -6.45 13.96 -19.31
CA GLU A 48 -6.38 12.51 -19.11
C GLU A 48 -5.03 11.91 -19.56
N GLY A 49 -4.44 12.44 -20.64
CA GLY A 49 -3.10 12.08 -21.10
C GLY A 49 -2.00 12.39 -20.08
N GLN A 50 -2.00 13.58 -19.48
CA GLN A 50 -1.02 13.96 -18.45
C GLN A 50 -1.19 13.13 -17.17
N LEU A 51 -2.44 12.80 -16.80
CA LEU A 51 -2.71 11.91 -15.68
C LEU A 51 -2.16 10.51 -15.95
N PHE A 52 -2.38 10.00 -17.17
CA PHE A 52 -1.91 8.69 -17.58
C PHE A 52 -0.38 8.63 -17.61
N GLU A 53 0.29 9.64 -18.17
CA GLU A 53 1.75 9.77 -18.14
C GLU A 53 2.30 9.83 -16.71
N PHE A 54 1.64 10.58 -15.82
CA PHE A 54 2.04 10.66 -14.42
C PHE A 54 1.92 9.31 -13.70
N ILE A 55 0.81 8.59 -13.94
CA ILE A 55 0.60 7.24 -13.39
C ILE A 55 1.65 6.27 -13.95
N GLN A 56 1.94 6.32 -15.25
CA GLN A 56 2.96 5.48 -15.88
C GLN A 56 4.36 5.77 -15.33
N ALA A 57 4.75 7.05 -15.20
CA ALA A 57 6.03 7.46 -14.64
C ALA A 57 6.18 7.04 -13.17
N LYS A 58 5.17 7.30 -12.34
CA LYS A 58 5.19 6.94 -10.91
C LYS A 58 5.19 5.42 -10.70
N SER A 59 4.39 4.69 -11.47
CA SER A 59 4.36 3.23 -11.39
C SER A 59 5.69 2.61 -11.82
N PHE A 60 6.31 3.10 -12.89
CA PHE A 60 7.64 2.67 -13.32
C PHE A 60 8.71 2.93 -12.26
N LEU A 61 8.73 4.13 -11.68
CA LEU A 61 9.71 4.49 -10.65
C LEU A 61 9.55 3.61 -9.40
N TRP A 62 8.31 3.41 -8.94
CA TRP A 62 8.03 2.51 -7.83
C TRP A 62 8.52 1.09 -8.12
N LEU A 63 8.32 0.62 -9.34
CA LEU A 63 8.66 -0.72 -9.76
C LEU A 63 10.18 -0.93 -9.87
N LYS A 64 10.92 0.03 -10.44
CA LYS A 64 12.39 0.02 -10.45
C LYS A 64 12.99 0.00 -9.06
N ASN A 65 12.40 0.73 -8.11
CA ASN A 65 12.84 0.74 -6.72
C ASN A 65 12.54 -0.58 -5.98
N LYS A 66 11.44 -1.26 -6.33
CA LYS A 66 11.06 -2.53 -5.69
C LYS A 66 11.76 -3.75 -6.28
N GLU A 67 12.03 -3.74 -7.57
CA GLU A 67 12.59 -4.88 -8.31
C GLU A 67 13.82 -4.44 -9.12
N PRO A 68 14.95 -4.11 -8.46
CA PRO A 68 16.15 -3.63 -9.15
C PRO A 68 16.75 -4.67 -10.11
N GLY A 69 16.44 -5.96 -9.92
CA GLY A 69 16.88 -7.05 -10.80
C GLY A 69 16.09 -7.18 -12.11
N CYS A 70 15.00 -6.43 -12.29
CA CYS A 70 14.23 -6.48 -13.53
C CYS A 70 14.73 -5.44 -14.55
N VAL A 71 15.23 -5.93 -15.69
CA VAL A 71 15.77 -5.12 -16.78
C VAL A 71 14.69 -4.90 -17.84
N PHE A 72 13.86 -3.88 -17.65
CA PHE A 72 13.00 -3.32 -18.70
C PHE A 72 13.09 -1.79 -18.69
N SER A 73 12.89 -1.18 -19.86
CA SER A 73 12.93 0.27 -20.05
C SER A 73 11.58 0.92 -19.71
N TYR A 74 11.57 2.25 -19.53
CA TYR A 74 10.32 3.00 -19.36
C TYR A 74 9.40 2.84 -20.57
N THR A 75 9.99 2.83 -21.77
CA THR A 75 9.27 2.64 -23.04
C THR A 75 8.61 1.27 -23.11
N ASP A 76 9.29 0.21 -22.68
CA ASP A 76 8.70 -1.13 -22.60
C ASP A 76 7.53 -1.19 -21.61
N TRP A 77 7.67 -0.52 -20.46
CA TRP A 77 6.61 -0.43 -19.47
C TRP A 77 5.38 0.30 -20.01
N MET A 78 5.57 1.39 -20.75
CA MET A 78 4.46 2.14 -21.37
C MET A 78 3.76 1.36 -22.47
N LEU A 79 4.53 0.73 -23.38
CA LEU A 79 3.97 0.02 -24.54
C LEU A 79 3.35 -1.31 -24.15
N ARG A 80 3.99 -2.05 -23.22
CA ARG A 80 3.66 -3.44 -22.90
C ARG A 80 3.69 -3.68 -21.38
N PRO A 81 2.83 -2.99 -20.60
CA PRO A 81 2.82 -3.09 -19.13
C PRO A 81 2.49 -4.50 -18.62
N ARG A 82 1.67 -5.25 -19.37
CA ARG A 82 1.32 -6.64 -19.02
C ARG A 82 2.53 -7.57 -19.09
N GLU A 83 3.27 -7.52 -20.20
CA GLU A 83 4.47 -8.35 -20.37
C GLU A 83 5.53 -8.03 -19.31
N CYS A 84 5.73 -6.75 -19.01
CA CYS A 84 6.65 -6.33 -17.95
C CYS A 84 6.22 -6.86 -16.57
N ARG A 85 4.93 -6.81 -16.26
CA ARG A 85 4.38 -7.36 -15.00
C ARG A 85 4.63 -8.87 -14.91
N ASP A 86 4.39 -9.61 -15.99
CA ASP A 86 4.56 -11.06 -16.00
C ASP A 86 6.04 -11.44 -15.86
N ALA A 87 6.95 -10.69 -16.50
CA ALA A 87 8.39 -10.83 -16.32
C ALA A 87 8.82 -10.61 -14.85
N ILE A 88 8.26 -9.62 -14.16
CA ILE A 88 8.52 -9.38 -12.73
C ILE A 88 8.01 -10.53 -11.87
N VAL A 89 6.79 -10.99 -12.12
CA VAL A 89 6.22 -12.13 -11.39
C VAL A 89 7.11 -13.36 -11.56
N GLN A 90 7.61 -13.59 -12.77
CA GLN A 90 8.51 -14.70 -13.05
C GLN A 90 9.87 -14.51 -12.35
N HIS A 91 10.46 -13.33 -12.39
CA HIS A 91 11.71 -13.02 -11.70
C HIS A 91 11.61 -13.30 -10.20
N ARG A 92 10.50 -12.89 -9.56
CA ARG A 92 10.24 -13.18 -8.13
C ARG A 92 10.15 -14.67 -7.83
N LYS A 93 9.50 -15.45 -8.70
CA LYS A 93 9.42 -16.91 -8.56
C LYS A 93 10.82 -17.52 -8.62
N ASN A 94 11.62 -17.11 -9.61
CA ASN A 94 12.98 -17.59 -9.79
C ASN A 94 13.86 -17.28 -8.57
N LEU A 95 13.78 -16.06 -8.01
CA LEU A 95 14.50 -15.67 -6.79
C LEU A 95 14.11 -16.52 -5.58
N LYS A 96 12.82 -16.85 -5.42
CA LYS A 96 12.36 -17.71 -4.33
C LYS A 96 12.90 -19.13 -4.48
N SER A 97 12.86 -19.69 -5.69
CA SER A 97 13.42 -21.01 -5.99
C SER A 97 14.92 -21.06 -5.76
N ALA A 98 15.66 -20.04 -6.21
CA ALA A 98 17.11 -19.96 -6.00
C ALA A 98 17.48 -19.92 -4.51
N LYS A 99 16.77 -19.11 -3.71
CA LYS A 99 16.97 -19.07 -2.25
C LYS A 99 16.64 -20.40 -1.58
N LYS A 100 15.65 -21.15 -2.08
CA LYS A 100 15.31 -22.47 -1.56
C LYS A 100 16.45 -23.47 -1.83
N LEU A 101 16.94 -23.52 -3.06
CA LEU A 101 18.05 -24.38 -3.47
C LEU A 101 19.33 -24.07 -2.68
N GLN A 102 19.62 -22.78 -2.44
CA GLN A 102 20.76 -22.38 -1.60
C GLN A 102 20.65 -22.92 -0.17
N ARG A 103 19.46 -22.86 0.45
CA ARG A 103 19.25 -23.42 1.79
C ARG A 103 19.42 -24.94 1.81
N GLU A 104 18.86 -25.64 0.83
CA GLU A 104 19.00 -27.09 0.70
C GLU A 104 20.47 -27.52 0.50
N ALA A 105 21.26 -26.73 -0.24
CA ALA A 105 22.69 -26.97 -0.39
C ALA A 105 23.45 -26.79 0.94
N VAL A 106 23.14 -25.74 1.70
CA VAL A 106 23.76 -25.47 3.02
C VAL A 106 23.46 -26.59 4.04
N TRP A 107 22.22 -27.10 4.07
CA TRP A 107 21.87 -28.23 4.93
C TRP A 107 22.67 -29.49 4.57
N LYS A 108 22.78 -29.82 3.28
CA LYS A 108 23.51 -31.00 2.82
C LYS A 108 25.02 -30.94 3.10
N SER A 109 25.63 -29.75 3.08
CA SER A 109 27.04 -29.59 3.46
C SER A 109 27.27 -29.76 4.97
N ALA A 110 26.31 -29.37 5.81
CA ALA A 110 26.43 -29.53 7.26
C ALA A 110 26.40 -31.01 7.70
N ASP A 111 25.67 -31.86 6.97
CA ASP A 111 25.58 -33.30 7.25
C ASP A 111 26.84 -34.08 6.82
N GLN A 112 27.74 -33.50 6.00
CA GLN A 112 28.95 -34.17 5.51
C GLN A 112 30.20 -33.91 6.37
N GLU A 113 30.16 -32.97 7.31
CA GLU A 113 31.30 -32.59 8.17
C GLU A 113 31.23 -33.18 9.60
N GLY A 114 30.23 -34.02 9.90
CA GLY A 114 30.05 -34.72 11.19
C GLY A 114 30.20 -36.24 11.07
#